data_AF-A0AAQ0RXY7-F1
#
_entry.id   AF-A0AAQ0RXY7-F1
#
_cell.length_a   1.000
_cell.length_b   1.000
_cell.length_c   1.000
_cell.angle_alpha   90.00
_cell.angle_beta   90.00
_cell.angle_gamma   90.00
#
_symmetry.space_group_name_H-M   'P 1'
#
loop_
_entity.id
_entity.type
_entity.pdbx_description
1 polymer ?
#
loop_
_entity_poly.entity_id
_entity_poly.type
_entity_poly.pdbx_seq_one_letter_code
_entity_poly.pdbx_strand_id
1 'polypeptide(L)'
;MAKLKEQAIEIFDNEIYAKSLKSKELNKDYNNLTSQLRDLDNKIEYYRKDGDYAEVTKLKRKQSELENEIVKLDDKLNSDDFVVTDNEFERFYDAYHKELSELKGNHKALKKEMNNQIESLMKIYRKLIENKNNAGRVISRERYVASEKTNPGSVNNIYIGQMLHHQINLGDGDKYNEQTTPRGYAWKVEKALETISTDEFRKYHFGKKQW
;
A
#
# COMPACT_ATOMS: atom_id res chain seq x y z
N MET A 1 -17.14 -0.27 10.50
CA MET A 1 -17.03 -0.40 9.03
C MET A 1 -17.70 -1.71 8.65
N ALA A 2 -18.55 -1.71 7.61
CA ALA A 2 -19.08 -2.97 7.08
C ALA A 2 -17.90 -3.84 6.62
N LYS A 3 -17.87 -5.12 6.99
CA LYS A 3 -16.88 -6.07 6.48
C LYS A 3 -17.05 -6.08 4.96
N LEU A 4 -16.01 -5.70 4.21
CA LEU A 4 -16.06 -5.82 2.75
C LEU A 4 -16.35 -7.30 2.44
N LYS A 5 -17.17 -7.56 1.43
CA LYS A 5 -17.23 -8.90 0.86
C LYS A 5 -15.86 -9.13 0.23
N GLU A 6 -15.14 -10.13 0.70
CA GLU A 6 -13.78 -10.49 0.27
C GLU A 6 -13.86 -11.63 -0.77
N GLN A 7 -14.84 -11.58 -1.66
CA GLN A 7 -15.13 -12.67 -2.59
C GLN A 7 -14.01 -12.82 -3.62
N ALA A 8 -13.43 -11.72 -4.09
CA ALA A 8 -12.29 -11.77 -5.00
C ALA A 8 -11.08 -12.48 -4.36
N ILE A 9 -10.80 -12.18 -3.09
CA ILE A 9 -9.70 -12.82 -2.33
C ILE A 9 -10.01 -14.30 -2.10
N GLU A 10 -11.24 -14.64 -1.69
CA GLU A 10 -11.65 -16.02 -1.43
C GLU A 10 -11.54 -16.90 -2.69
N ILE A 11 -12.00 -16.41 -3.84
CA ILE A 11 -11.89 -17.11 -5.13
C ILE A 11 -10.41 -17.25 -5.52
N PHE A 12 -9.62 -16.20 -5.32
CA PHE A 12 -8.19 -16.26 -5.61
C PHE A 12 -7.48 -17.31 -4.75
N ASP A 13 -7.62 -17.27 -3.43
CA ASP A 13 -6.88 -18.14 -2.52
C ASP A 13 -7.33 -19.61 -2.66
N ASN A 14 -8.63 -19.86 -2.69
CA ASN A 14 -9.18 -21.21 -2.59
C ASN A 14 -9.38 -21.91 -3.95
N GLU A 15 -9.64 -21.16 -5.02
CA GLU A 15 -9.91 -21.74 -6.34
C GLU A 15 -8.68 -21.58 -7.26
N ILE A 16 -8.21 -20.35 -7.49
CA ILE A 16 -7.17 -20.09 -8.50
C ILE A 16 -5.78 -20.47 -7.99
N TYR A 17 -5.36 -19.91 -6.86
CA TYR A 17 -4.02 -20.06 -6.31
C TYR A 17 -3.78 -21.48 -5.79
N ALA A 18 -4.76 -22.05 -5.08
CA ALA A 18 -4.70 -23.43 -4.61
C ALA A 18 -4.50 -24.43 -5.76
N LYS A 19 -5.28 -24.33 -6.84
CA LYS A 19 -5.12 -25.19 -8.03
C LYS A 19 -3.78 -24.96 -8.72
N SER A 20 -3.37 -23.71 -8.89
CA SER A 20 -2.06 -23.37 -9.47
C SER A 20 -0.89 -23.96 -8.67
N LEU A 21 -0.97 -23.94 -7.34
CA LEU A 21 0.05 -24.53 -6.47
C LEU A 21 0.13 -26.06 -6.67
N LYS A 22 -1.02 -26.75 -6.62
CA LYS A 22 -1.10 -28.19 -6.86
C LYS A 22 -0.57 -28.57 -8.25
N SER A 23 -0.93 -27.81 -9.28
CA SER A 23 -0.46 -28.02 -10.65
C SER A 23 1.04 -27.82 -10.79
N LYS A 24 1.63 -26.82 -10.12
CA LYS A 24 3.10 -26.62 -10.10
C LYS A 24 3.84 -27.80 -9.48
N GLU A 25 3.32 -28.33 -8.37
CA GLU A 25 3.92 -29.47 -7.70
C GLU A 25 3.83 -30.73 -8.57
N LEU A 26 2.66 -30.99 -9.17
CA LEU A 26 2.46 -32.13 -10.06
C LEU A 26 3.30 -32.03 -11.35
N ASN A 27 3.46 -30.83 -11.90
CA ASN A 27 4.36 -30.57 -13.03
C ASN A 27 5.83 -30.82 -12.69
N LYS A 28 6.25 -30.60 -11.44
CA LYS A 28 7.61 -30.92 -11.01
C LYS A 28 7.85 -32.43 -11.05
N ASP A 29 6.88 -33.22 -10.58
CA ASP A 29 6.94 -34.68 -10.63
C ASP A 29 6.93 -35.19 -12.08
N TYR A 30 6.06 -34.62 -12.92
CA TYR A 30 6.02 -34.91 -14.35
C TYR A 30 7.38 -34.69 -15.04
N ASN A 31 8.01 -33.54 -14.79
CA ASN A 31 9.31 -33.20 -15.34
C ASN A 31 10.43 -34.11 -14.83
N ASN A 32 10.36 -34.53 -13.57
CA ASN A 32 11.31 -35.49 -13.00
C ASN A 32 11.18 -36.88 -13.65
N LEU A 33 9.97 -37.40 -13.82
CA LEU A 33 9.74 -38.68 -14.49
C LEU A 33 10.17 -38.64 -15.96
N THR A 34 9.85 -37.55 -16.66
CA THR A 34 10.28 -37.35 -18.05
C THR A 34 11.81 -37.34 -18.18
N SER A 35 12.51 -36.77 -17.20
CA SER A 35 13.99 -36.78 -17.16
C SER A 35 14.53 -38.19 -16.91
N GLN A 36 13.93 -38.95 -15.98
CA GLN A 36 14.31 -40.35 -15.73
C GLN A 36 14.10 -41.25 -16.94
N LEU A 37 13.04 -41.01 -17.72
CA LEU A 37 12.73 -41.75 -18.94
C LEU A 37 13.81 -41.52 -20.01
N ARG A 38 14.25 -40.27 -20.20
CA ARG A 38 15.38 -39.95 -21.09
C ARG A 38 16.68 -40.64 -20.67
N ASP A 39 16.96 -40.68 -19.36
CA ASP A 39 18.14 -41.40 -18.85
C ASP A 39 18.05 -42.91 -19.07
N LEU A 40 16.83 -43.48 -18.98
CA LEU A 40 16.58 -44.88 -19.26
C LEU A 40 16.76 -45.22 -20.74
N ASP A 41 16.29 -44.38 -21.66
CA ASP A 41 16.47 -44.57 -23.10
C ASP A 41 17.97 -44.64 -23.46
N ASN A 42 18.78 -43.75 -22.90
CA ASN A 42 20.23 -43.76 -23.09
C ASN A 42 20.86 -45.08 -22.60
N LYS A 43 20.41 -45.60 -21.45
CA LYS A 43 20.90 -46.89 -20.90
C LYS A 43 20.46 -48.08 -21.76
N ILE A 44 19.21 -48.07 -22.25
CA ILE A 44 18.70 -49.10 -23.15
C ILE A 44 19.54 -49.15 -24.43
N GLU A 45 19.88 -47.99 -25.00
CA GLU A 45 20.71 -47.92 -26.20
C GLU A 45 22.13 -48.47 -25.94
N TYR A 46 22.72 -48.14 -24.79
CA TYR A 46 24.03 -48.66 -24.38
C TYR A 46 24.04 -50.19 -24.31
N TYR A 47 23.15 -50.80 -23.52
CA TYR A 47 23.13 -52.27 -23.37
C TYR A 47 22.71 -53.00 -24.64
N ARG A 48 21.91 -52.35 -25.51
CA ARG A 48 21.59 -52.90 -26.83
C ARG A 48 22.84 -52.99 -27.73
N LYS A 49 23.73 -51.99 -27.67
CA LYS A 49 25.01 -52.00 -28.40
C LYS A 49 25.98 -53.04 -27.83
N ASP A 50 25.94 -53.26 -26.52
CA ASP A 50 26.76 -54.26 -25.81
C ASP A 50 26.24 -55.71 -25.96
N GLY A 51 25.03 -55.89 -26.50
CA GLY A 51 24.41 -57.21 -26.72
C GLY A 51 23.75 -57.83 -25.48
N ASP A 52 23.62 -57.09 -24.38
CA ASP A 52 22.92 -57.55 -23.16
C ASP A 52 21.41 -57.35 -23.29
N TYR A 53 20.77 -58.25 -24.04
CA TYR A 53 19.32 -58.22 -24.26
C TYR A 53 18.50 -58.53 -23.00
N ALA A 54 19.09 -59.19 -21.99
CA ALA A 54 18.42 -59.45 -20.73
C ALA A 54 18.24 -58.13 -19.95
N GLU A 55 19.28 -57.31 -19.88
CA GLU A 55 19.21 -56.00 -19.25
C GLU A 55 18.34 -55.02 -20.03
N VAL A 56 18.42 -55.03 -21.37
CA VAL A 56 17.51 -54.24 -22.23
C VAL A 56 16.03 -54.57 -21.93
N THR A 57 15.69 -55.85 -21.74
CA THR A 57 14.32 -56.26 -21.45
C THR A 57 13.85 -55.74 -20.09
N LYS A 58 14.71 -55.76 -19.07
CA LYS A 58 14.38 -55.19 -17.74
C LYS A 58 14.18 -53.68 -17.82
N LEU A 59 15.08 -52.96 -18.49
CA LEU A 59 14.99 -51.51 -18.61
C LEU A 59 13.76 -51.07 -19.41
N LYS A 60 13.35 -51.82 -20.44
CA LYS A 60 12.10 -51.58 -21.17
C LYS A 60 10.84 -51.76 -20.32
N ARG A 61 10.83 -52.70 -19.36
CA ARG A 61 9.72 -52.83 -18.40
C ARG A 61 9.63 -51.58 -17.53
N LYS A 62 10.77 -51.11 -17.01
CA LYS A 62 10.84 -49.88 -16.21
C LYS A 62 10.46 -48.63 -17.00
N GLN A 63 10.83 -48.56 -18.28
CA GLN A 63 10.38 -47.50 -19.18
C GLN A 63 8.85 -47.49 -19.29
N SER A 64 8.23 -48.65 -19.55
CA SER A 64 6.76 -48.75 -19.64
C SER A 64 6.06 -48.39 -18.32
N GLU A 65 6.65 -48.73 -17.17
CA GLU A 65 6.15 -48.30 -15.86
C GLU A 65 6.14 -46.77 -15.73
N LEU A 66 7.23 -46.09 -16.10
CA LEU A 66 7.31 -44.64 -16.05
C LEU A 66 6.39 -43.95 -17.06
N GLU A 67 6.27 -44.49 -18.28
CA GLU A 67 5.31 -43.98 -19.28
C GLU A 67 3.88 -44.01 -18.75
N ASN A 68 3.50 -45.11 -18.08
CA ASN A 68 2.18 -45.22 -17.45
C ASN A 68 1.99 -44.23 -16.29
N GLU A 69 3.04 -43.93 -15.53
CA GLU A 69 2.98 -42.90 -14.48
C GLU A 69 2.84 -41.49 -15.07
N ILE A 70 3.57 -41.20 -16.15
CA ILE A 70 3.48 -39.92 -16.86
C ILE A 70 2.05 -39.68 -17.38
N VAL A 71 1.42 -40.69 -17.99
CA VAL A 71 0.02 -40.60 -18.45
C VAL A 71 -0.92 -40.30 -17.28
N LYS A 72 -0.75 -40.97 -16.13
CA LYS A 72 -1.57 -40.68 -14.94
C LYS A 72 -1.39 -39.26 -14.41
N LEU A 73 -0.17 -38.71 -14.50
CA LEU A 73 0.08 -37.32 -14.11
C LEU A 73 -0.57 -36.34 -15.09
N ASP A 74 -0.51 -36.64 -16.39
CA ASP A 74 -1.12 -35.82 -17.44
C ASP A 74 -2.66 -35.79 -17.29
N ASP A 75 -3.29 -36.95 -17.06
CA ASP A 75 -4.73 -37.05 -16.78
C ASP A 75 -5.13 -36.21 -15.56
N LYS A 76 -4.31 -36.24 -14.50
CA LYS A 76 -4.55 -35.43 -13.30
C LYS A 76 -4.37 -33.93 -13.57
N LEU A 77 -3.32 -33.55 -14.30
CA LEU A 77 -3.05 -32.15 -14.65
C LEU A 77 -4.20 -31.52 -15.46
N ASN A 78 -4.92 -32.33 -16.23
CA ASN A 78 -6.07 -31.92 -17.04
C ASN A 78 -7.42 -32.03 -16.30
N SER A 79 -7.43 -32.43 -15.02
CA SER A 79 -8.65 -32.52 -14.22
C SER A 79 -9.00 -31.18 -13.56
N ASP A 80 -10.27 -31.03 -13.18
CA ASP A 80 -10.83 -29.81 -12.59
C ASP A 80 -10.08 -29.34 -11.32
N ASP A 81 -9.44 -30.28 -10.59
CA ASP A 81 -8.68 -29.99 -9.38
C ASP A 81 -7.33 -29.27 -9.63
N PHE A 82 -6.88 -29.23 -10.88
CA PHE A 82 -5.55 -28.71 -11.28
C PHE A 82 -5.63 -27.63 -12.36
N VAL A 83 -6.72 -27.60 -13.13
CA VAL A 83 -6.98 -26.59 -14.15
C VAL A 83 -7.87 -25.49 -13.58
N VAL A 84 -7.44 -24.24 -13.75
CA VAL A 84 -8.29 -23.08 -13.50
C VAL A 84 -9.16 -22.85 -14.73
N THR A 85 -10.46 -22.80 -14.52
CA THR A 85 -11.46 -22.68 -15.59
C THR A 85 -11.77 -21.21 -15.93
N ASP A 86 -12.26 -20.97 -17.14
CA ASP A 86 -12.69 -19.62 -17.56
C ASP A 86 -13.77 -19.04 -16.63
N ASN A 87 -14.71 -19.87 -16.16
CA ASN A 87 -15.74 -19.48 -15.21
C ASN A 87 -15.15 -19.02 -13.86
N GLU A 88 -14.07 -19.63 -13.38
CA GLU A 88 -13.38 -19.20 -12.16
C GLU A 88 -12.68 -17.84 -12.36
N PHE A 89 -12.09 -17.61 -13.54
CA PHE A 89 -11.52 -16.31 -13.89
C PHE A 89 -12.61 -15.24 -14.00
N GLU A 90 -13.73 -15.51 -14.68
CA GLU A 90 -14.85 -14.58 -14.80
C GLU A 90 -15.41 -14.19 -13.43
N ARG A 91 -15.68 -15.19 -12.57
CA ARG A 91 -16.15 -14.95 -11.19
C ARG A 91 -15.17 -14.10 -10.39
N PHE A 92 -13.87 -14.36 -10.52
CA PHE A 92 -12.84 -13.55 -9.86
C PHE A 92 -12.87 -12.10 -10.36
N TYR A 93 -12.86 -11.87 -11.68
CA TYR A 93 -12.83 -10.52 -12.22
C TYR A 93 -14.11 -9.73 -11.93
N ASP A 94 -15.27 -10.37 -11.96
CA ASP A 94 -16.54 -9.75 -11.58
C ASP A 94 -16.53 -9.30 -10.11
N ALA A 95 -16.10 -10.18 -9.20
CA ALA A 95 -15.94 -9.85 -7.79
C ALA A 95 -14.92 -8.72 -7.59
N TYR A 96 -13.74 -8.83 -8.23
CA TYR A 96 -12.66 -7.85 -8.18
C TYR A 96 -13.13 -6.47 -8.63
N HIS A 97 -13.79 -6.38 -9.78
CA HIS A 97 -14.23 -5.10 -10.33
C HIS A 97 -15.28 -4.44 -9.44
N LYS A 98 -16.22 -5.23 -8.90
CA LYS A 98 -17.25 -4.74 -7.99
C LYS A 98 -16.63 -4.21 -6.69
N GLU A 99 -15.82 -5.02 -6.01
CA GLU A 99 -15.18 -4.67 -4.74
C GLU A 99 -14.24 -3.46 -4.91
N LEU A 100 -13.42 -3.44 -5.97
CA LEU A 100 -12.50 -2.33 -6.22
C LEU A 100 -13.24 -1.03 -6.55
N SER A 101 -14.37 -1.10 -7.25
CA SER A 101 -15.19 0.08 -7.54
C SER A 101 -15.72 0.71 -6.24
N GLU A 102 -16.22 -0.09 -5.31
CA GLU A 102 -16.68 0.37 -4.00
C GLU A 102 -15.53 1.00 -3.19
N LEU A 103 -14.36 0.36 -3.17
CA LEU A 103 -13.17 0.91 -2.51
C LEU A 103 -12.72 2.24 -3.12
N LYS A 104 -12.71 2.35 -4.45
CA LYS A 104 -12.38 3.60 -5.16
C LYS A 104 -13.39 4.69 -4.85
N GLY A 105 -14.68 4.36 -4.80
CA GLY A 105 -15.75 5.29 -4.44
C GLY A 105 -15.57 5.84 -3.01
N ASN A 106 -15.38 4.95 -2.05
CA ASN A 106 -15.14 5.31 -0.64
C ASN A 106 -13.86 6.15 -0.49
N HIS A 107 -12.76 5.75 -1.13
CA HIS A 107 -11.51 6.50 -1.08
C HIS A 107 -11.65 7.90 -1.69
N LYS A 108 -12.37 8.05 -2.80
CA LYS A 108 -12.65 9.36 -3.41
C LYS A 108 -13.48 10.25 -2.49
N ALA A 109 -14.47 9.70 -1.78
CA ALA A 109 -15.26 10.43 -0.80
C ALA A 109 -14.39 10.93 0.38
N LEU A 110 -13.56 10.05 0.95
CA LEU A 110 -12.62 10.40 2.02
C LEU A 110 -11.59 11.45 1.58
N LYS A 111 -11.08 11.35 0.35
CA LYS A 111 -10.20 12.39 -0.23
C LYS A 111 -10.89 13.76 -0.28
N LYS A 112 -12.16 13.80 -0.67
CA LYS A 112 -12.95 15.04 -0.68
C LYS A 112 -13.13 15.60 0.73
N GLU A 113 -13.40 14.74 1.70
CA GLU A 113 -13.50 15.13 3.11
C GLU A 113 -12.19 15.74 3.63
N MET A 114 -11.05 15.12 3.33
CA MET A 114 -9.74 15.65 3.71
C MET A 114 -9.50 17.05 3.11
N ASN A 115 -9.83 17.25 1.84
CA ASN A 115 -9.71 18.57 1.20
C ASN A 115 -10.60 19.63 1.89
N ASN A 116 -11.83 19.27 2.28
CA ASN A 116 -12.70 20.19 3.03
C ASN A 116 -12.11 20.56 4.40
N GLN A 117 -11.43 19.61 5.08
CA GLN A 117 -10.74 19.90 6.34
C GLN A 117 -9.56 20.85 6.13
N ILE A 118 -8.81 20.71 5.03
CA ILE A 118 -7.75 21.65 4.65
C ILE A 118 -8.31 23.07 4.45
N GLU A 119 -9.45 23.21 3.75
CA GLU A 119 -10.10 24.52 3.61
C GLU A 119 -10.55 25.11 4.96
N SER A 120 -11.02 24.26 5.88
CA SER A 120 -11.36 24.68 7.24
C SER A 120 -10.13 25.22 7.99
N LEU A 121 -8.99 24.52 7.90
CA LEU A 121 -7.71 24.98 8.46
C LEU A 121 -7.31 26.34 7.89
N MET A 122 -7.45 26.55 6.57
CA MET A 122 -7.16 27.84 5.94
C MET A 122 -8.05 28.97 6.49
N LYS A 123 -9.34 28.72 6.71
CA LYS A 123 -10.27 29.70 7.29
C LYS A 123 -9.89 30.08 8.72
N ILE A 124 -9.47 29.10 9.54
CA ILE A 124 -8.99 29.34 10.90
C ILE A 124 -7.69 30.15 10.86
N TYR A 125 -6.75 29.79 9.98
CA TYR A 125 -5.50 30.50 9.83
C TYR A 125 -5.70 31.96 9.43
N ARG A 126 -6.66 32.25 8.54
CA ARG A 126 -7.03 33.63 8.20
C ARG A 126 -7.44 34.44 9.44
N LYS A 127 -8.28 33.86 10.32
CA LYS A 127 -8.70 34.51 11.58
C LYS A 127 -7.52 34.76 12.52
N LEU A 128 -6.55 33.84 12.58
CA LEU A 128 -5.31 34.06 13.37
C LEU A 128 -4.53 35.27 12.86
N ILE A 129 -4.39 35.41 11.54
CA ILE A 129 -3.69 36.56 10.94
C ILE A 129 -4.47 37.86 11.15
N GLU A 130 -5.79 37.86 10.99
CA GLU A 130 -6.63 39.03 11.27
C GLU A 130 -6.49 39.49 12.73
N ASN A 131 -6.51 38.55 13.68
CA ASN A 131 -6.31 38.85 15.09
C ASN A 131 -4.91 39.44 15.35
N LYS A 132 -3.88 38.84 14.73
CA LYS A 132 -2.50 39.34 14.83
C LYS A 132 -2.36 40.75 14.28
N ASN A 133 -2.98 41.03 13.14
CA ASN A 133 -3.00 42.37 12.56
C ASN A 133 -3.67 43.40 13.48
N ASN A 134 -4.82 43.05 14.06
CA ASN A 134 -5.52 43.90 15.02
C ASN A 134 -4.67 44.16 16.27
N ALA A 135 -3.98 43.14 16.80
CA ALA A 135 -3.04 43.33 17.90
C ALA A 135 -1.90 44.29 17.54
N GLY A 136 -1.31 44.15 16.35
CA GLY A 136 -0.27 45.06 15.87
C GLY A 136 -0.72 46.52 15.83
N ARG A 137 -1.98 46.76 15.46
CA ARG A 137 -2.58 48.10 15.47
C ARG A 137 -2.71 48.66 16.88
N VAL A 138 -3.15 47.84 17.84
CA VAL A 138 -3.32 48.26 19.24
C VAL A 138 -1.96 48.50 19.89
N ILE A 139 -1.00 47.58 19.72
CA ILE A 139 0.36 47.69 20.27
C ILE A 139 1.08 48.92 19.69
N SER A 140 0.94 49.18 18.38
CA SER A 140 1.53 50.38 17.79
C SER A 140 1.02 51.68 18.42
N ARG A 141 -0.25 51.73 18.81
CA ARG A 141 -0.87 52.91 19.44
C ARG A 141 -0.40 53.02 20.89
N GLU A 142 -0.37 51.91 21.61
CA GLU A 142 0.13 51.85 22.99
C GLU A 142 1.58 52.38 23.06
N ARG A 143 2.47 51.91 22.17
CA ARG A 143 3.86 52.37 22.10
C ARG A 143 4.00 53.87 21.84
N TYR A 144 3.17 54.40 20.93
CA TYR A 144 3.16 55.82 20.64
C TYR A 144 2.69 56.63 21.87
N VAL A 145 1.58 56.24 22.49
CA VAL A 145 1.05 56.91 23.69
C VAL A 145 2.04 56.86 24.85
N ALA A 146 2.73 55.73 25.04
CA ALA A 146 3.79 55.59 26.04
C ALA A 146 4.94 56.57 25.77
N SER A 147 5.37 56.70 24.51
CA SER A 147 6.43 57.63 24.11
C SER A 147 6.04 59.09 24.31
N GLU A 148 4.82 59.47 23.90
CA GLU A 148 4.26 60.81 24.15
C GLU A 148 4.15 61.13 25.64
N LYS A 149 3.77 60.15 26.47
CA LYS A 149 3.70 60.33 27.93
C LYS A 149 5.07 60.62 28.54
N THR A 150 6.12 59.97 28.04
CA THR A 150 7.49 60.13 28.56
C THR A 150 8.19 61.37 28.00
N ASN A 151 7.99 61.70 26.72
CA ASN A 151 8.59 62.86 26.06
C ASN A 151 7.59 63.53 25.08
N PRO A 152 6.71 64.41 25.58
CA PRO A 152 5.62 65.00 24.79
C PRO A 152 6.14 65.81 23.60
N GLY A 153 5.54 65.60 22.41
CA GLY A 153 5.83 66.39 21.21
C GLY A 153 7.22 66.18 20.58
N SER A 154 7.95 65.15 21.02
CA SER A 154 9.25 64.79 20.45
C SER A 154 9.12 64.34 19.00
N VAL A 155 10.00 64.86 18.12
CA VAL A 155 10.09 64.43 16.70
C VAL A 155 10.46 62.95 16.54
N ASN A 156 10.95 62.30 17.60
CA ASN A 156 11.30 60.89 17.59
C ASN A 156 10.11 59.97 17.93
N ASN A 157 8.94 60.52 18.27
CA ASN A 157 7.74 59.73 18.54
C ASN A 157 7.13 59.27 17.21
N ILE A 158 7.35 58.01 16.85
CA ILE A 158 6.92 57.45 15.55
C ILE A 158 5.68 56.58 15.74
N TYR A 159 4.59 56.95 15.06
CA TYR A 159 3.41 56.10 14.93
C TYR A 159 3.53 55.18 13.71
N ILE A 160 3.66 53.87 13.98
CA ILE A 160 3.88 52.84 12.95
C ILE A 160 2.56 52.42 12.27
N GLY A 161 1.43 52.56 12.94
CA GLY A 161 0.11 52.19 12.41
C GLY A 161 -0.14 50.69 12.40
N GLN A 162 0.52 49.98 11.48
CA GLN A 162 0.46 48.53 11.34
C GLN A 162 1.85 47.92 11.58
N MET A 163 2.01 47.23 12.70
CA MET A 163 3.24 46.49 12.98
C MET A 163 3.37 45.27 12.07
N LEU A 164 4.61 44.89 11.76
CA LEU A 164 4.91 43.68 11.01
C LEU A 164 4.58 42.45 11.87
N HIS A 165 4.11 41.38 11.21
CA HIS A 165 3.68 40.14 11.88
C HIS A 165 4.70 39.57 12.88
N HIS A 166 6.00 39.60 12.59
CA HIS A 166 7.06 39.07 13.47
C HIS A 166 7.37 39.99 14.68
N GLN A 167 6.88 41.24 14.68
CA GLN A 167 7.04 42.19 15.78
C GLN A 167 5.92 42.05 16.83
N ILE A 168 4.94 41.20 16.55
CA ILE A 168 3.74 40.98 17.36
C ILE A 168 3.85 39.57 17.93
N ASN A 169 3.89 39.47 19.24
CA ASN A 169 3.86 38.19 19.96
C ASN A 169 2.61 38.14 20.82
N LEU A 170 1.72 37.20 20.52
CA LEU A 170 0.47 36.95 21.24
C LEU A 170 0.51 35.63 22.04
N GLY A 171 1.71 35.19 22.43
CA GLY A 171 1.93 33.86 23.01
C GLY A 171 2.08 32.77 21.95
N ASP A 172 2.34 33.16 20.70
CA ASP A 172 2.42 32.29 19.52
C ASP A 172 3.86 31.87 19.15
N GLY A 173 4.80 32.06 20.09
CA GLY A 173 6.23 31.79 19.93
C GLY A 173 7.03 33.05 19.56
N ASP A 174 8.36 32.96 19.63
CA ASP A 174 9.25 34.02 19.10
C ASP A 174 9.65 33.73 17.65
N LYS A 175 10.43 34.63 17.04
CA LYS A 175 10.93 34.48 15.66
C LYS A 175 11.78 33.22 15.42
N TYR A 176 12.21 32.52 16.48
CA TYR A 176 13.01 31.30 16.39
C TYR A 176 12.17 30.03 16.64
N ASN A 177 10.91 30.18 17.07
CA ASN A 177 9.98 29.09 17.38
C ASN A 177 8.70 29.27 16.55
N GLU A 178 8.83 29.16 15.23
CA GLU A 178 7.84 29.41 14.17
C GLU A 178 6.63 28.45 14.15
N GLN A 179 6.16 27.98 15.31
CA GLN A 179 5.12 26.95 15.44
C GLN A 179 3.72 27.36 14.97
N THR A 180 3.53 28.66 14.71
CA THR A 180 2.27 29.27 14.27
C THR A 180 2.37 29.88 12.86
N THR A 181 3.47 29.61 12.16
CA THR A 181 3.62 29.92 10.72
C THR A 181 2.95 28.86 9.85
N PRO A 182 2.73 29.11 8.55
CA PRO A 182 2.21 28.07 7.64
C PRO A 182 3.11 26.83 7.65
N ARG A 183 4.44 27.01 7.71
CA ARG A 183 5.41 25.91 7.80
C ARG A 183 5.29 25.14 9.10
N GLY A 184 5.15 25.84 10.23
CA GLY A 184 4.96 25.21 11.55
C GLY A 184 3.71 24.34 11.61
N TYR A 185 2.59 24.82 11.06
CA TYR A 185 1.36 24.01 10.97
C TYR A 185 1.48 22.87 9.97
N ALA A 186 2.10 23.09 8.80
CA ALA A 186 2.33 22.04 7.82
C ALA A 186 3.11 20.86 8.43
N TRP A 187 4.20 21.14 9.16
CA TRP A 187 4.99 20.10 9.81
C TRP A 187 4.22 19.35 10.89
N LYS A 188 3.36 20.03 11.67
CA LYS A 188 2.48 19.39 12.66
C LYS A 188 1.48 18.43 11.99
N VAL A 189 0.88 18.86 10.88
CA VAL A 189 -0.08 18.05 10.12
C VAL A 189 0.63 16.86 9.49
N GLU A 190 1.75 17.07 8.82
CA GLU A 190 2.56 16.02 8.19
C GLU A 190 2.93 14.93 9.20
N LYS A 191 3.53 15.31 10.34
CA LYS A 191 3.91 14.36 11.39
C LYS A 191 2.73 13.55 11.93
N ALA A 192 1.57 14.18 12.10
CA ALA A 192 0.36 13.49 12.55
C ALA A 192 -0.13 12.47 11.51
N LEU A 193 -0.12 12.83 10.22
CA LEU A 193 -0.51 11.95 9.12
C LEU A 193 0.48 10.80 8.92
N GLU A 194 1.79 11.05 9.01
CA GLU A 194 2.83 10.03 8.94
C GLU A 194 2.70 8.98 10.05
N THR A 195 2.35 9.42 11.26
CA THR A 195 2.10 8.51 12.39
C THR A 195 0.96 7.56 12.07
N ILE A 196 -0.16 8.07 11.54
CA ILE A 196 -1.30 7.24 11.14
C ILE A 196 -0.91 6.27 10.01
N SER A 197 -0.20 6.75 8.99
CA SER A 197 0.24 5.90 7.87
C SER A 197 1.14 4.76 8.34
N THR A 198 2.09 5.07 9.23
CA THR A 198 3.01 4.08 9.80
C THR A 198 2.27 3.07 10.67
N ASP A 199 1.32 3.53 11.48
CA ASP A 199 0.52 2.66 12.34
C ASP A 199 -0.38 1.72 11.53
N GLU A 200 -1.06 2.23 10.50
CA GLU A 200 -1.89 1.39 9.62
C GLU A 200 -1.05 0.38 8.83
N PHE A 201 0.11 0.80 8.32
CA PHE A 201 1.06 -0.11 7.68
C PHE A 201 1.51 -1.22 8.63
N ARG A 202 1.89 -0.87 9.87
CA ARG A 202 2.32 -1.86 10.87
C ARG A 202 1.19 -2.80 11.27
N LYS A 203 -0.04 -2.31 11.41
CA LYS A 203 -1.21 -3.15 11.67
C LYS A 203 -1.48 -4.14 10.54
N TYR A 204 -1.28 -3.73 9.29
CA TYR A 204 -1.44 -4.59 8.14
C TYR A 204 -0.32 -5.65 8.03
N HIS A 205 0.93 -5.26 8.26
CA HIS A 205 2.09 -6.15 8.06
C HIS A 205 2.48 -7.00 9.28
N PHE A 206 2.32 -6.48 10.50
CA PHE A 206 2.80 -7.12 11.74
C PHE A 206 1.70 -7.43 12.74
N GLY A 207 0.61 -6.66 12.72
CA GLY A 207 -0.61 -7.06 13.41
C GLY A 207 -1.18 -8.26 12.66
N LYS A 208 -1.34 -9.40 13.33
CA LYS A 208 -2.07 -10.55 12.80
C LYS A 208 -3.54 -10.19 12.49
N LYS A 209 -3.81 -9.39 11.45
CA LYS A 209 -4.95 -9.68 10.59
C LYS A 209 -4.58 -10.95 9.82
N GLN A 210 -4.54 -12.07 10.55
CA GLN A 210 -4.93 -13.31 9.93
C GLN A 210 -6.41 -13.10 9.61
N TRP A 211 -6.65 -12.85 8.33
CA TRP A 211 -7.84 -13.18 7.55
C TRP A 211 -9.13 -13.36 8.37
#